data_AF-A0A7C5RW03-F1
#
_entry.id   AF-A0A7C5RW03-F1
#
_cell.length_a   1.000
_cell.length_b   1.000
_cell.length_c   1.000
_cell.angle_alpha   90.00
_cell.angle_beta   90.00
_cell.angle_gamma   90.00
#
_symmetry.space_group_name_H-M   'P 1'
#
loop_
_entity.id
_entity.type
_entity.pdbx_description
1 polymer ?
#
loop_
_entity_poly.entity_id
_entity_poly.type
_entity_poly.pdbx_seq_one_letter_code
_entity_poly.pdbx_strand_id
1 'polypeptide(L)'
;KFKDWENNPEVPKGEKIPFYNIPESDIDLIILYYWNPLYSEPACLRWERILKNSFVISFSPFMDESTALADLILPDHTFLERFEDTQTHSSVINPSFGIRQPVVAPLYNTQNACDSLIKIARKLGLDFPWENFEEAVKERLKDYDIEEIKEKGWFEGEDIAVKTPKFLFPKKLALEEPKWEGEGDIYLLPYKSITYAEGSGANIPYLQELGGMLRKIPSYKSYMSFLEISPELAEKLDVKDGDKVIVESQIGEIEVAVIIREGIPSDCALIELGKGHKEYGRFAKDKGVNPREILLPVVGDTDNLSHWATKVKIKKHRGAK
;
A
#
# COMPACT_ATOMS: atom_id res chain seq x y z
N LYS A 1 31.57 -5.27 9.00
CA LYS A 1 30.70 -6.38 8.52
C LYS A 1 29.47 -6.38 9.40
N PHE A 2 28.31 -5.99 8.87
CA PHE A 2 27.06 -6.15 9.59
C PHE A 2 26.92 -7.62 9.99
N LYS A 3 26.75 -7.88 11.29
CA LYS A 3 26.43 -9.22 11.76
C LYS A 3 25.02 -9.53 11.26
N ASP A 4 24.80 -10.80 10.92
CA ASP A 4 23.48 -11.31 10.58
C ASP A 4 22.47 -10.87 11.66
N TRP A 5 21.33 -10.30 11.27
CA TRP A 5 20.40 -9.64 12.19
C TRP A 5 19.98 -10.58 13.32
N GLU A 6 19.76 -11.85 12.98
CA GLU A 6 19.39 -12.89 13.94
C GLU A 6 20.52 -13.27 14.91
N ASN A 7 21.77 -13.03 14.51
CA ASN A 7 22.98 -13.36 15.27
C ASN A 7 23.65 -12.11 15.87
N ASN A 8 23.03 -10.94 15.76
CA ASN A 8 23.58 -9.71 16.31
C ASN A 8 23.18 -9.59 17.80
N PRO A 9 24.13 -9.73 18.75
CA PRO A 9 23.81 -9.69 20.18
C PRO A 9 23.31 -8.32 20.67
N GLU A 10 23.42 -7.28 19.84
CA GLU A 10 22.96 -5.91 20.11
C GLU A 10 21.51 -5.67 19.67
N VAL A 11 20.92 -6.59 18.89
CA VAL A 11 19.49 -6.51 18.54
C VAL A 11 18.67 -6.84 19.79
N PRO A 12 17.73 -5.95 20.21
CA PRO A 12 16.90 -6.19 21.38
C PRO A 12 16.19 -7.54 21.27
N LYS A 13 16.33 -8.37 22.32
CA LYS A 13 15.57 -9.61 22.45
C LYS A 13 14.13 -9.24 22.83
N GLY A 14 13.19 -9.50 21.93
CA GLY A 14 11.76 -9.25 22.13
C GLY A 14 10.91 -10.32 21.48
N GLU A 15 9.63 -10.34 21.85
CA GLU A 15 8.63 -11.16 21.17
C GLU A 15 8.35 -10.56 19.79
N LYS A 16 8.46 -11.37 18.73
CA LYS A 16 8.03 -10.98 17.39
C LYS A 16 6.49 -11.06 17.35
N ILE A 17 5.82 -9.93 17.43
CA ILE A 17 4.37 -9.85 17.30
C ILE A 17 4.02 -9.80 15.80
N PRO A 18 3.15 -10.70 15.29
CA PRO A 18 2.63 -10.57 13.93
C PRO A 18 2.01 -9.20 13.74
N PHE A 19 2.24 -8.59 12.58
CA PHE A 19 1.82 -7.22 12.31
C PHE A 19 0.31 -6.96 12.54
N TYR A 20 -0.54 -7.94 12.22
CA TYR A 20 -1.99 -7.85 12.47
C TYR A 20 -2.39 -8.04 13.93
N ASN A 21 -1.48 -8.54 14.77
CA ASN A 21 -1.68 -8.74 16.20
C ASN A 21 -1.07 -7.63 17.05
N ILE A 22 -0.53 -6.57 16.43
CA ILE A 22 -0.03 -5.39 17.14
C ILE A 22 -1.14 -4.87 18.10
N PRO A 23 -0.87 -4.68 19.40
CA PRO A 23 -1.89 -4.22 20.33
C PRO A 23 -2.35 -2.81 19.95
N GLU A 24 -3.65 -2.51 20.16
CA GLU A 24 -4.19 -1.17 19.93
C GLU A 24 -3.77 -0.14 21.00
N SER A 25 -3.18 -0.63 22.10
CA SER A 25 -2.61 0.15 23.20
C SER A 25 -1.12 -0.18 23.37
N ASP A 26 -0.43 0.65 24.15
CA ASP A 26 0.91 0.36 24.67
C ASP A 26 2.03 0.33 23.60
N ILE A 27 1.92 1.20 22.58
CA ILE A 27 3.02 1.48 21.65
C ILE A 27 3.51 2.91 21.89
N ASP A 28 4.73 3.05 22.37
CA ASP A 28 5.30 4.37 22.69
C ASP A 28 5.63 5.18 21.44
N LEU A 29 6.19 4.53 20.42
CA LEU A 29 6.75 5.18 19.22
C LEU A 29 6.47 4.38 17.96
N ILE A 30 5.97 5.06 16.93
CA ILE A 30 5.82 4.53 15.57
C ILE A 30 6.59 5.44 14.61
N ILE A 31 7.45 4.83 13.79
CA ILE A 31 8.14 5.51 12.69
C ILE A 31 7.58 4.98 11.38
N LEU A 32 6.91 5.84 10.62
CA LEU A 32 6.35 5.53 9.31
C LEU A 32 7.33 5.98 8.22
N TYR A 33 7.61 5.11 7.26
CA TYR A 33 8.39 5.43 6.06
C TYR A 33 7.59 5.04 4.82
N TYR A 34 7.11 6.05 4.07
CA TYR A 34 6.34 5.87 2.82
C TYR A 34 5.11 4.97 2.97
N TRP A 35 4.61 4.81 4.20
CA TRP A 35 3.57 3.86 4.53
C TRP A 35 2.39 4.56 5.18
N ASN A 36 1.20 4.30 4.62
CA ASN A 36 -0.03 4.97 4.98
C ASN A 36 -1.11 3.94 5.41
N PRO A 37 -0.98 3.37 6.63
CA PRO A 37 -1.89 2.34 7.14
C PRO A 37 -3.37 2.73 7.16
N LEU A 38 -3.66 4.02 7.42
CA LEU A 38 -5.04 4.53 7.44
C LEU A 38 -5.75 4.42 6.10
N TYR A 39 -5.00 4.19 5.03
CA TYR A 39 -5.52 4.06 3.69
C TYR A 39 -5.27 2.68 3.08
N SER A 40 -4.07 2.11 3.25
CA SER A 40 -3.64 0.90 2.52
C SER A 40 -4.07 -0.41 3.18
N GLU A 41 -4.38 -0.41 4.48
CA GLU A 41 -4.67 -1.63 5.24
C GLU A 41 -6.18 -1.94 5.32
N PRO A 42 -6.60 -3.21 5.25
CA PRO A 42 -7.93 -3.64 5.64
C PRO A 42 -8.23 -3.26 7.10
N ALA A 43 -9.49 -2.99 7.41
CA ALA A 43 -9.89 -2.48 8.72
C ALA A 43 -9.05 -1.27 9.19
N CYS A 44 -8.75 -0.35 8.27
CA CYS A 44 -7.91 0.84 8.50
C CYS A 44 -8.29 1.68 9.74
N LEU A 45 -9.55 1.64 10.19
CA LEU A 45 -10.01 2.27 11.44
C LEU A 45 -9.28 1.75 12.69
N ARG A 46 -8.76 0.52 12.67
CA ARG A 46 -7.89 -0.02 13.73
C ARG A 46 -6.58 0.76 13.81
N TRP A 47 -5.98 1.07 12.67
CA TRP A 47 -4.75 1.85 12.61
C TRP A 47 -4.93 3.27 13.12
N GLU A 48 -6.11 3.86 12.95
CA GLU A 48 -6.42 5.18 13.50
C GLU A 48 -6.28 5.19 15.03
N ARG A 49 -6.76 4.14 15.70
CA ARG A 49 -6.65 4.00 17.15
C ARG A 49 -5.20 3.80 17.60
N ILE A 50 -4.47 2.91 16.91
CA ILE A 50 -3.04 2.66 17.18
C ILE A 50 -2.23 3.95 17.07
N LEU A 51 -2.36 4.65 15.95
CA LEU A 51 -1.57 5.86 15.70
C LEU A 51 -1.93 6.99 16.68
N LYS A 52 -3.21 7.17 17.03
CA LYS A 52 -3.65 8.18 18.02
C LYS A 52 -3.12 7.93 19.44
N ASN A 53 -2.80 6.69 19.77
CA ASN A 53 -2.29 6.29 21.09
C ASN A 53 -0.76 6.24 21.15
N SER A 54 -0.06 6.52 20.06
CA SER A 54 1.41 6.43 19.94
C SER A 54 2.01 7.79 19.64
N PHE A 55 3.30 8.01 19.93
CA PHE A 55 4.04 9.12 19.32
C PHE A 55 4.44 8.72 17.90
N VAL A 56 3.95 9.44 16.89
CA VAL A 56 4.10 9.07 15.48
C VAL A 56 5.06 10.02 14.76
N ILE A 57 6.09 9.46 14.13
CA ILE A 57 7.00 10.16 13.22
C ILE A 57 6.72 9.69 11.79
N SER A 58 6.41 10.61 10.88
CA SER A 58 6.21 10.29 9.46
C SER A 58 7.34 10.81 8.57
N PHE A 59 7.93 9.90 7.79
CA PHE A 59 8.80 10.16 6.66
C PHE A 59 8.03 9.89 5.35
N SER A 60 7.36 10.92 4.85
CA SER A 60 6.62 10.89 3.59
C SER A 60 6.88 12.19 2.81
N PRO A 61 6.97 12.14 1.47
CA PRO A 61 7.07 13.34 0.64
C PRO A 61 5.68 14.00 0.44
N PHE A 62 4.61 13.36 0.93
CA PHE A 62 3.24 13.82 0.76
C PHE A 62 2.50 13.90 2.10
N MET A 63 1.56 14.83 2.19
CA MET A 63 0.61 14.89 3.31
C MET A 63 -0.53 13.89 3.05
N ASP A 64 -0.27 12.62 3.35
CA ASP A 64 -1.27 11.54 3.36
C ASP A 64 -2.01 11.43 4.70
N GLU A 65 -2.97 10.52 4.82
CA GLU A 65 -3.82 10.37 6.01
C GLU A 65 -3.01 10.07 7.27
N SER A 66 -2.02 9.17 7.17
CA SER A 66 -1.19 8.78 8.31
C SER A 66 -0.22 9.90 8.69
N THR A 67 0.31 10.64 7.70
CA THR A 67 1.17 11.81 7.90
C THR A 67 0.40 12.97 8.53
N ALA A 68 -0.86 13.18 8.14
CA ALA A 68 -1.71 14.21 8.74
C ALA A 68 -2.07 13.93 10.21
N LEU A 69 -1.96 12.66 10.64
CA LEU A 69 -2.16 12.24 12.02
C LEU A 69 -0.84 12.17 12.82
N ALA A 70 0.32 12.38 12.19
CA ALA A 70 1.61 12.25 12.85
C ALA A 70 1.93 13.43 13.79
N ASP A 71 2.60 13.16 14.92
CA ASP A 71 3.09 14.19 15.85
C ASP A 71 4.30 14.95 15.29
N LEU A 72 5.15 14.25 14.53
CA LEU A 72 6.33 14.80 13.88
C LEU A 72 6.36 14.41 12.41
N ILE A 73 6.31 15.42 11.54
CA ILE A 73 6.42 15.25 10.09
C ILE A 73 7.83 15.63 9.67
N LEU A 74 8.56 14.67 9.09
CA LEU A 74 9.91 14.84 8.54
C LEU A 74 9.84 14.58 7.02
N PRO A 75 9.63 15.61 6.20
CA PRO A 75 9.42 15.44 4.76
C PRO A 75 10.63 14.80 4.07
N ASP A 76 10.41 13.65 3.44
CA ASP A 76 11.44 12.95 2.67
C ASP A 76 11.51 13.46 1.22
N HIS A 77 12.64 13.19 0.57
CA HIS A 77 12.83 13.42 -0.85
C HIS A 77 11.95 12.52 -1.70
N THR A 78 11.32 13.06 -2.74
CA THR A 78 10.77 12.22 -3.81
C THR A 78 11.89 11.41 -4.48
N PHE A 79 11.53 10.36 -5.21
CA PHE A 79 12.53 9.49 -5.85
C PHE A 79 13.47 10.27 -6.81
N LEU A 80 13.02 11.35 -7.44
CA LEU A 80 13.85 12.15 -8.36
C LEU A 80 14.92 13.01 -7.68
N GLU A 81 14.84 13.18 -6.36
CA GLU A 81 15.65 14.12 -5.57
C GLU A 81 16.74 13.42 -4.73
N ARG A 82 16.87 12.08 -4.80
CA ARG A 82 17.74 11.32 -3.89
C ARG A 82 18.64 10.29 -4.56
N PHE A 83 19.80 10.09 -3.95
CA PHE A 83 20.69 8.96 -4.22
C PHE A 83 20.28 7.74 -3.38
N GLU A 84 20.12 6.59 -4.01
CA GLU A 84 19.69 5.35 -3.35
C GLU A 84 20.05 4.13 -4.21
N ASP A 85 20.46 3.02 -3.60
CA ASP A 85 20.54 1.74 -4.31
C ASP A 85 19.17 1.07 -4.36
N THR A 86 18.78 0.56 -5.52
CA THR A 86 17.46 -0.02 -5.74
C THR A 86 17.58 -1.50 -6.06
N GLN A 87 16.96 -2.33 -5.23
CA GLN A 87 16.91 -3.77 -5.45
C GLN A 87 15.98 -4.11 -6.63
N THR A 88 16.29 -5.17 -7.37
CA THR A 88 15.37 -5.72 -8.37
C THR A 88 14.37 -6.68 -7.75
N HIS A 89 13.30 -6.94 -8.49
CA HIS A 89 12.29 -7.91 -8.08
C HIS A 89 12.88 -9.32 -8.06
N SER A 90 12.47 -10.16 -7.12
CA SER A 90 12.95 -11.54 -6.98
C SER A 90 12.62 -12.46 -8.16
N SER A 91 11.82 -11.99 -9.12
CA SER A 91 11.55 -12.69 -10.38
C SER A 91 12.58 -12.42 -11.48
N VAL A 92 13.51 -11.48 -11.27
CA VAL A 92 14.64 -11.29 -12.18
C VAL A 92 15.59 -12.46 -11.98
N ILE A 93 15.92 -13.13 -13.09
CA ILE A 93 16.71 -14.37 -13.08
C ILE A 93 18.11 -14.10 -12.54
N ASN A 94 18.72 -13.02 -13.04
CA ASN A 94 20.06 -12.62 -12.65
C ASN A 94 20.00 -11.69 -11.42
N PRO A 95 20.96 -11.80 -10.49
CA PRO A 95 21.10 -10.80 -9.44
C PRO A 95 21.39 -9.46 -10.09
N SER A 96 20.52 -8.50 -9.81
CA SER A 96 20.62 -7.18 -10.40
C SER A 96 20.28 -6.14 -9.35
N PHE A 97 20.80 -4.93 -9.54
CA PHE A 97 20.38 -3.77 -8.78
C PHE A 97 20.62 -2.52 -9.63
N GLY A 98 19.91 -1.45 -9.28
CA GLY A 98 20.08 -0.14 -9.88
C GLY A 98 20.66 0.86 -8.89
N ILE A 99 21.13 1.98 -9.41
CA ILE A 99 21.43 3.16 -8.60
C ILE A 99 20.50 4.26 -9.07
N ARG A 100 19.73 4.80 -8.12
CA ARG A 100 18.98 6.03 -8.34
C ARG A 100 19.90 7.22 -8.13
N GLN A 101 19.88 8.14 -9.09
CA GLN A 101 20.62 9.38 -9.03
C GLN A 101 19.64 10.55 -8.92
N PRO A 102 19.93 11.57 -8.10
CA PRO A 102 19.14 12.78 -8.08
C PRO A 102 19.26 13.47 -9.44
N VAL A 103 18.14 13.64 -10.15
CA VAL A 103 18.09 14.34 -11.44
C VAL A 103 17.63 15.78 -11.30
N VAL A 104 17.13 16.12 -10.11
CA VAL A 104 16.76 17.47 -9.71
C VAL A 104 17.25 17.71 -8.28
N ALA A 105 17.56 18.96 -7.95
CA ALA A 105 17.76 19.35 -6.55
C ALA A 105 16.43 19.28 -5.79
N PRO A 106 16.45 19.04 -4.47
CA PRO A 106 15.24 19.11 -3.65
C PRO A 106 14.48 20.42 -3.87
N LEU A 107 13.22 20.32 -4.29
CA LEU A 107 12.39 21.50 -4.59
C LEU A 107 11.96 22.24 -3.31
N TYR A 108 11.78 21.49 -2.23
CA TYR A 108 11.38 22.00 -0.92
C TYR A 108 12.44 21.65 0.13
N ASN A 109 12.24 22.12 1.37
CA ASN A 109 13.08 21.76 2.50
C ASN A 109 12.79 20.33 2.96
N THR A 110 13.17 19.36 2.14
CA THR A 110 13.08 17.92 2.40
C THR A 110 14.46 17.36 2.71
N GLN A 111 14.51 16.19 3.35
CA GLN A 111 15.75 15.48 3.62
C GLN A 111 15.53 13.98 3.53
N ASN A 112 16.48 13.26 2.92
CA ASN A 112 16.55 11.80 2.93
C ASN A 112 16.24 11.23 4.34
N ALA A 113 15.28 10.30 4.42
CA ALA A 113 14.87 9.69 5.68
C ALA A 113 16.04 9.03 6.44
N CYS A 114 16.94 8.32 5.74
CA CYS A 114 18.11 7.71 6.35
C CYS A 114 19.12 8.75 6.86
N ASP A 115 19.32 9.87 6.16
CA ASP A 115 20.15 10.97 6.67
C ASP A 115 19.57 11.56 7.97
N SER A 116 18.24 11.70 8.03
CA SER A 116 17.55 12.15 9.24
C SER A 116 17.78 11.19 10.40
N LEU A 117 17.65 9.89 10.16
CA LEU A 117 17.91 8.85 11.17
C LEU A 117 19.37 8.87 11.65
N ILE A 118 20.34 9.02 10.76
CA ILE A 118 21.77 9.15 11.11
C ILE A 118 21.98 10.36 12.02
N LYS A 119 21.41 11.52 11.69
CA LYS A 119 21.50 12.74 12.51
C LYS A 119 20.86 12.57 13.88
N ILE A 120 19.69 11.91 13.96
CA ILE A 120 19.01 11.62 15.22
C ILE A 120 19.88 10.68 16.08
N ALA A 121 20.39 9.59 15.50
CA ALA A 121 21.25 8.64 16.19
C ALA A 121 22.47 9.33 16.82
N ARG A 122 23.17 10.18 16.06
CA ARG A 122 24.32 10.95 16.55
C ARG A 122 23.96 11.93 17.66
N LYS A 123 22.82 12.60 17.57
CA LYS A 123 22.32 13.48 18.65
C LYS A 123 21.99 12.71 19.92
N LEU A 124 21.62 11.44 19.81
CA LEU A 124 21.41 10.53 20.94
C LEU A 124 22.72 9.92 21.47
N GLY A 125 23.88 10.26 20.87
CA GLY A 125 25.18 9.72 21.25
C GLY A 125 25.44 8.30 20.75
N LEU A 126 24.65 7.81 19.78
CA LEU A 126 24.90 6.54 19.10
C LEU A 126 25.98 6.72 18.04
N ASP A 127 26.91 5.78 17.98
CA ASP A 127 27.93 5.73 16.95
C ASP A 127 27.32 5.22 15.64
N PHE A 128 27.50 5.99 14.56
CA PHE A 128 27.02 5.64 13.23
C PHE A 128 28.16 5.86 12.24
N PRO A 129 28.60 4.82 11.50
CA PRO A 129 29.85 4.84 10.76
C PRO A 129 29.83 5.71 9.50
N TRP A 130 28.65 6.16 9.04
CA TRP A 130 28.48 7.00 7.85
C TRP A 130 27.99 8.39 8.22
N GLU A 131 28.47 9.41 7.51
CA GLU A 131 27.99 10.79 7.63
C GLU A 131 26.59 11.00 7.04
N ASN A 132 26.27 10.21 6.01
CA ASN A 132 25.04 10.28 5.25
C ASN A 132 24.74 8.92 4.59
N PHE A 133 23.55 8.79 4.02
CA PHE A 133 23.08 7.58 3.37
C PHE A 133 23.87 7.25 2.11
N GLU A 134 24.33 8.26 1.36
CA GLU A 134 25.14 8.03 0.16
C GLU A 134 26.47 7.31 0.50
N GLU A 135 27.11 7.66 1.60
CA GLU A 135 28.29 6.93 2.11
C GLU A 135 27.96 5.49 2.48
N ALA A 136 26.80 5.24 3.11
CA ALA A 136 26.35 3.90 3.44
C ALA A 136 26.12 3.04 2.18
N VAL A 137 25.54 3.63 1.13
CA VAL A 137 25.37 2.98 -0.17
C VAL A 137 26.71 2.72 -0.84
N LYS A 138 27.64 3.69 -0.85
CA LYS A 138 28.98 3.50 -1.41
C LYS A 138 29.77 2.41 -0.70
N GLU A 139 29.67 2.31 0.63
CA GLU A 139 30.29 1.19 1.36
C GLU A 139 29.66 -0.15 1.00
N ARG A 140 28.31 -0.21 0.91
CA ARG A 140 27.59 -1.43 0.52
C ARG A 140 27.99 -1.91 -0.88
N LEU A 141 28.24 -0.97 -1.79
CA LEU A 141 28.59 -1.23 -3.19
C LEU A 141 30.10 -1.16 -3.48
N LYS A 142 30.96 -1.16 -2.46
CA LYS A 142 32.42 -0.99 -2.61
C LYS A 142 33.11 -2.03 -3.50
N ASP A 143 32.49 -3.20 -3.68
CA ASP A 143 33.00 -4.29 -4.52
C ASP A 143 32.53 -4.16 -5.98
N TYR A 144 31.83 -3.08 -6.34
CA TYR A 144 31.30 -2.80 -7.68
C TYR A 144 31.85 -1.48 -8.22
N ASP A 145 31.91 -1.35 -9.55
CA ASP A 145 32.21 -0.07 -10.22
C ASP A 145 30.96 0.82 -10.23
N ILE A 146 30.88 1.70 -9.23
CA ILE A 146 29.73 2.60 -9.05
C ILE A 146 29.59 3.59 -10.22
N GLU A 147 30.69 4.03 -10.83
CA GLU A 147 30.63 5.01 -11.92
C GLU A 147 30.10 4.35 -13.20
N GLU A 148 30.51 3.12 -13.48
CA GLU A 148 29.92 2.32 -14.57
C GLU A 148 28.41 2.10 -14.35
N ILE A 149 28.00 1.77 -13.13
CA ILE A 149 26.58 1.54 -12.81
C ILE A 149 25.77 2.82 -12.91
N LYS A 150 26.32 3.98 -12.51
CA LYS A 150 25.67 5.28 -12.69
C LYS A 150 25.47 5.61 -14.17
N GLU A 151 26.45 5.31 -15.02
CA GLU A 151 26.35 5.56 -16.46
C GLU A 151 25.33 4.62 -17.11
N LYS A 152 25.35 3.33 -16.77
CA LYS A 152 24.43 2.31 -17.32
C LYS A 152 23.02 2.36 -16.71
N GLY A 153 22.90 2.90 -15.50
CA GLY A 153 21.69 2.90 -14.68
C GLY A 153 21.42 1.59 -13.93
N TRP A 154 22.14 0.50 -14.23
CA TRP A 154 21.92 -0.80 -13.61
C TRP A 154 23.16 -1.70 -13.65
N PHE A 155 23.21 -2.64 -12.71
CA PHE A 155 24.13 -3.76 -12.66
C PHE A 155 23.38 -5.07 -12.93
N GLU A 156 23.99 -5.95 -13.72
CA GLU A 156 23.58 -7.34 -13.90
C GLU A 156 24.74 -8.27 -13.56
N GLY A 157 24.51 -9.16 -12.61
CA GLY A 157 25.41 -10.27 -12.33
C GLY A 157 25.22 -11.42 -13.32
N GLU A 158 26.11 -12.40 -13.24
CA GLU A 158 25.92 -13.66 -13.95
C GLU A 158 24.68 -14.41 -13.44
N ASP A 159 24.13 -15.27 -14.30
CA ASP A 159 23.06 -16.20 -13.94
C ASP A 159 23.52 -17.06 -12.77
N ILE A 160 23.07 -16.71 -11.56
CA ILE A 160 23.16 -17.63 -10.45
C ILE A 160 22.11 -18.67 -10.77
N ALA A 161 22.55 -19.83 -11.28
CA ALA A 161 21.71 -21.01 -11.37
C ALA A 161 21.06 -21.21 -10.00
N VAL A 162 19.83 -20.70 -9.84
CA VAL A 162 19.11 -20.80 -8.60
C VAL A 162 19.01 -22.29 -8.42
N LYS A 163 19.65 -22.84 -7.38
CA LYS A 163 19.37 -24.19 -6.94
C LYS A 163 17.91 -24.14 -6.56
N THR A 164 17.04 -24.42 -7.53
CA THR A 164 15.61 -24.29 -7.37
C THR A 164 15.33 -25.10 -6.14
N PRO A 165 14.84 -24.50 -5.03
CA PRO A 165 14.41 -25.32 -3.92
C PRO A 165 13.46 -26.32 -4.57
N LYS A 166 13.76 -27.62 -4.47
CA LYS A 166 12.94 -28.67 -5.10
C LYS A 166 11.52 -28.30 -4.72
N PHE A 167 10.69 -27.93 -5.70
CA PHE A 167 9.37 -27.41 -5.41
C PHE A 167 8.64 -28.53 -4.69
N LEU A 168 8.59 -28.43 -3.36
CA LEU A 168 7.94 -29.42 -2.52
C LEU A 168 6.48 -29.05 -2.62
N PHE A 169 5.83 -29.49 -3.70
CA PHE A 169 4.38 -29.55 -3.67
C PHE A 169 4.03 -30.34 -2.41
N PRO A 170 3.33 -29.74 -1.43
CA PRO A 170 2.87 -30.50 -0.28
C PRO A 170 2.13 -31.73 -0.82
N LYS A 171 2.45 -32.91 -0.27
CA LYS A 171 1.81 -34.16 -0.66
C LYS A 171 0.31 -33.96 -0.66
N LYS A 172 -0.33 -34.18 -1.82
CA LYS A 172 -1.77 -34.10 -2.08
C LYS A 172 -2.38 -32.81 -1.53
N LEU A 173 -2.47 -31.78 -2.38
CA LEU A 173 -3.22 -30.56 -2.09
C LEU A 173 -4.64 -30.96 -1.65
N ALA A 174 -4.94 -30.82 -0.35
CA ALA A 174 -6.30 -30.98 0.14
C ALA A 174 -7.03 -29.70 -0.27
N LEU A 175 -7.76 -29.79 -1.38
CA LEU A 175 -8.65 -28.72 -1.80
C LEU A 175 -9.83 -28.71 -0.82
N GLU A 176 -9.78 -27.81 0.15
CA GLU A 176 -10.94 -27.48 0.97
C GLU A 176 -11.80 -26.47 0.22
N GLU A 177 -13.11 -26.49 0.47
CA GLU A 177 -14.00 -25.43 -0.02
C GLU A 177 -13.56 -24.08 0.59
N PRO A 178 -13.51 -23.00 -0.21
CA PRO A 178 -13.10 -21.70 0.28
C PRO A 178 -14.06 -21.21 1.37
N LYS A 179 -13.49 -20.84 2.51
CA LYS A 179 -14.23 -20.18 3.59
C LYS A 179 -14.24 -18.69 3.31
N TRP A 180 -15.43 -18.11 3.29
CA TRP A 180 -15.62 -16.69 3.05
C TRP A 180 -16.07 -15.99 4.33
N GLU A 181 -15.38 -14.93 4.68
CA GLU A 181 -15.69 -14.11 5.86
C GLU A 181 -16.62 -12.95 5.50
N GLY A 182 -17.47 -12.58 6.46
CA GLY A 182 -18.44 -11.49 6.35
C GLY A 182 -19.89 -11.96 6.31
N GLU A 183 -20.80 -10.98 6.34
CA GLU A 183 -22.24 -11.23 6.33
C GLU A 183 -22.86 -10.77 5.02
N GLY A 184 -23.85 -11.52 4.55
CA GLY A 184 -24.62 -11.20 3.35
C GLY A 184 -24.44 -12.23 2.25
N ASP A 185 -24.98 -11.90 1.08
CA ASP A 185 -25.12 -12.83 -0.05
C ASP A 185 -24.28 -12.39 -1.26
N ILE A 186 -23.57 -11.25 -1.17
CA ILE A 186 -22.76 -10.71 -2.27
C ILE A 186 -21.28 -10.79 -1.91
N TYR A 187 -20.47 -11.32 -2.82
CA TYR A 187 -19.02 -11.27 -2.74
C TYR A 187 -18.53 -9.93 -3.28
N LEU A 188 -18.03 -9.06 -2.39
CA LEU A 188 -17.37 -7.82 -2.80
C LEU A 188 -15.93 -8.14 -3.19
N LEU A 189 -15.54 -7.82 -4.42
CA LEU A 189 -14.21 -8.09 -4.97
C LEU A 189 -13.53 -6.76 -5.34
N PRO A 190 -12.71 -6.20 -4.45
CA PRO A 190 -11.85 -5.08 -4.79
C PRO A 190 -10.82 -5.48 -5.86
N TYR A 191 -10.54 -4.62 -6.82
CA TYR A 191 -9.53 -4.86 -7.84
C TYR A 191 -8.54 -3.71 -7.96
N LYS A 192 -7.28 -4.03 -8.29
CA LYS A 192 -6.24 -3.03 -8.54
C LYS A 192 -6.42 -2.42 -9.92
N SER A 193 -6.40 -1.09 -9.98
CA SER A 193 -6.17 -0.39 -11.24
C SER A 193 -4.71 -0.55 -11.67
N ILE A 194 -4.48 -0.78 -12.96
CA ILE A 194 -3.12 -0.73 -13.54
C ILE A 194 -2.56 0.70 -13.57
N THR A 195 -3.38 1.73 -13.31
CA THR A 195 -3.03 3.12 -13.61
C THR A 195 -2.46 3.90 -12.44
N TYR A 196 -2.79 3.58 -11.19
CA TYR A 196 -2.37 4.40 -10.03
C TYR A 196 -2.02 3.59 -8.77
N ALA A 197 -1.55 2.35 -8.96
CA ALA A 197 -0.87 1.54 -7.94
C ALA A 197 -1.52 1.62 -6.55
N GLU A 198 -2.76 1.13 -6.45
CA GLU A 198 -3.55 1.02 -5.21
C GLU A 198 -3.86 2.31 -4.44
N GLY A 199 -3.55 3.46 -5.02
CA GLY A 199 -3.82 4.79 -4.45
C GLY A 199 -2.58 5.67 -4.35
N SER A 200 -1.37 5.10 -4.46
CA SER A 200 -0.14 5.90 -4.44
C SER A 200 -0.06 6.92 -5.59
N GLY A 201 -0.70 6.64 -6.72
CA GLY A 201 -0.85 7.56 -7.85
C GLY A 201 -2.18 8.36 -7.86
N ALA A 202 -2.99 8.31 -6.81
CA ALA A 202 -4.31 8.95 -6.75
C ALA A 202 -4.24 10.47 -6.95
N ASN A 203 -3.13 11.08 -6.52
CA ASN A 203 -2.88 12.52 -6.62
C ASN A 203 -2.36 12.96 -8.01
N ILE A 204 -2.17 12.04 -8.96
CA ILE A 204 -1.69 12.33 -10.31
C ILE A 204 -2.89 12.34 -11.29
N PRO A 205 -3.36 13.52 -11.75
CA PRO A 205 -4.61 13.63 -12.50
C PRO A 205 -4.60 12.84 -13.82
N TYR A 206 -3.45 12.77 -14.50
CA TYR A 206 -3.32 11.99 -15.74
C TYR A 206 -3.57 10.49 -15.52
N LEU A 207 -3.13 9.93 -14.38
CA LEU A 207 -3.39 8.53 -14.06
C LEU A 207 -4.88 8.30 -13.74
N GLN A 208 -5.53 9.27 -13.08
CA GLN A 208 -6.96 9.21 -12.80
C GLN A 208 -7.79 9.20 -14.08
N GLU A 209 -7.50 10.12 -15.00
CA GLU A 209 -8.18 10.20 -16.30
C GLU A 209 -7.91 8.98 -17.19
N LEU A 210 -6.68 8.46 -17.19
CA LEU A 210 -6.35 7.20 -17.89
C LEU A 210 -7.19 6.03 -17.35
N GLY A 211 -7.29 5.89 -16.03
CA GLY A 211 -8.13 4.86 -15.39
C GLY A 211 -9.60 4.98 -15.78
N GLY A 212 -10.13 6.21 -15.86
CA GLY A 212 -11.48 6.47 -16.37
C GLY A 212 -11.67 6.01 -17.82
N MET A 213 -10.73 6.35 -18.71
CA MET A 213 -10.79 5.97 -20.13
C MET A 213 -10.83 4.45 -20.32
N LEU A 214 -9.96 3.70 -19.63
CA LEU A 214 -9.91 2.24 -19.71
C LEU A 214 -11.22 1.59 -19.26
N ARG A 215 -11.91 2.19 -18.29
CA ARG A 215 -13.20 1.72 -17.75
C ARG A 215 -14.41 2.30 -18.48
N LYS A 216 -14.20 3.09 -19.54
CA LYS A 216 -15.22 3.81 -20.31
C LYS A 216 -16.06 4.76 -19.45
N ILE A 217 -15.42 5.40 -18.47
CA ILE A 217 -16.02 6.41 -17.59
C ILE A 217 -15.59 7.80 -18.05
N PRO A 218 -16.52 8.76 -18.18
CA PRO A 218 -16.17 10.12 -18.56
C PRO A 218 -15.14 10.75 -17.62
N SER A 219 -14.21 11.55 -18.15
CA SER A 219 -13.08 12.11 -17.37
C SER A 219 -13.51 12.88 -16.11
N TYR A 220 -14.64 13.60 -16.14
CA TYR A 220 -15.12 14.34 -14.96
C TYR A 220 -15.60 13.41 -13.82
N LYS A 221 -15.86 12.13 -14.11
CA LYS A 221 -16.22 11.08 -13.14
C LYS A 221 -15.05 10.16 -12.80
N SER A 222 -13.91 10.26 -13.50
CA SER A 222 -12.79 9.33 -13.34
C SER A 222 -12.18 9.37 -11.94
N TYR A 223 -12.40 10.46 -11.20
CA TYR A 223 -11.95 10.67 -9.83
C TYR A 223 -12.78 9.92 -8.79
N MET A 224 -14.01 9.49 -9.13
CA MET A 224 -14.93 8.84 -8.20
C MET A 224 -14.83 7.31 -8.28
N SER A 225 -15.23 6.64 -7.20
CA SER A 225 -15.41 5.19 -7.14
C SER A 225 -16.79 4.79 -7.64
N PHE A 226 -16.88 3.60 -8.22
CA PHE A 226 -18.14 3.01 -8.66
C PHE A 226 -18.17 1.54 -8.23
N LEU A 227 -19.36 1.09 -7.81
CA LEU A 227 -19.63 -0.32 -7.59
C LEU A 227 -20.13 -0.91 -8.91
N GLU A 228 -19.37 -1.84 -9.47
CA GLU A 228 -19.70 -2.50 -10.72
C GLU A 228 -20.48 -3.78 -10.43
N ILE A 229 -21.71 -3.88 -10.95
CA ILE A 229 -22.63 -5.01 -10.69
C ILE A 229 -23.23 -5.54 -11.99
N SER A 230 -23.76 -6.78 -11.95
CA SER A 230 -24.46 -7.38 -13.08
C SER A 230 -25.85 -6.74 -13.33
N PRO A 231 -26.41 -6.85 -14.55
CA PRO A 231 -27.78 -6.44 -14.83
C PRO A 231 -28.82 -7.12 -13.91
N GLU A 232 -28.65 -8.42 -13.63
CA GLU A 232 -29.57 -9.18 -12.79
C GLU A 232 -29.51 -8.72 -11.33
N LEU A 233 -28.31 -8.41 -10.82
CA LEU A 233 -28.17 -7.85 -9.47
C LEU A 233 -28.77 -6.44 -9.39
N ALA A 234 -28.59 -5.63 -10.44
CA ALA A 234 -29.20 -4.31 -10.53
C ALA A 234 -30.74 -4.36 -10.53
N GLU A 235 -31.33 -5.31 -11.27
CA GLU A 235 -32.77 -5.56 -11.28
C GLU A 235 -33.28 -6.00 -9.89
N LYS A 236 -32.58 -6.95 -9.25
CA LYS A 236 -32.90 -7.41 -7.89
C LYS A 236 -32.86 -6.28 -6.86
N LEU A 237 -31.94 -5.34 -7.00
CA LEU A 237 -31.77 -4.18 -6.12
C LEU A 237 -32.64 -2.97 -6.52
N ASP A 238 -33.34 -3.03 -7.67
CA ASP A 238 -34.07 -1.91 -8.28
C ASP A 238 -33.20 -0.66 -8.45
N VAL A 239 -32.01 -0.79 -9.04
CA VAL A 239 -31.07 0.34 -9.26
C VAL A 239 -30.68 0.50 -10.72
N LYS A 240 -30.35 1.73 -11.10
CA LYS A 240 -29.83 2.10 -12.42
C LYS A 240 -28.41 2.66 -12.32
N ASP A 241 -27.74 2.81 -13.45
CA ASP A 241 -26.45 3.50 -13.52
C ASP A 241 -26.49 4.86 -12.82
N GLY A 242 -25.55 5.09 -11.91
CA GLY A 242 -25.42 6.32 -11.14
C GLY A 242 -26.27 6.38 -9.87
N ASP A 243 -27.22 5.46 -9.66
CA ASP A 243 -27.92 5.35 -8.38
C ASP A 243 -26.93 5.00 -7.28
N LYS A 244 -27.15 5.53 -6.08
CA LYS A 244 -26.32 5.25 -4.92
C LYS A 244 -26.82 4.02 -4.17
N VAL A 245 -25.87 3.23 -3.69
CA VAL A 245 -26.10 2.11 -2.79
C VAL A 245 -25.22 2.24 -1.55
N ILE A 246 -25.69 1.64 -0.46
CA ILE A 246 -24.90 1.40 0.74
C ILE A 246 -24.39 -0.04 0.64
N VAL A 247 -23.07 -0.20 0.74
CA VAL A 247 -22.39 -1.49 0.82
C VAL A 247 -21.88 -1.67 2.24
N GLU A 248 -22.40 -2.67 2.94
CA GLU A 248 -22.22 -2.86 4.37
C GLU A 248 -21.53 -4.19 4.66
N SER A 249 -20.54 -4.16 5.55
CA SER A 249 -19.94 -5.34 6.18
C SER A 249 -20.03 -5.21 7.71
N GLN A 250 -19.48 -6.18 8.43
CA GLN A 250 -19.51 -6.18 9.90
C GLN A 250 -18.69 -5.04 10.53
N ILE A 251 -17.76 -4.43 9.79
CA ILE A 251 -16.84 -3.41 10.31
C ILE A 251 -17.15 -2.00 9.82
N GLY A 252 -18.14 -1.83 8.94
CA GLY A 252 -18.54 -0.52 8.45
C GLY A 252 -19.39 -0.57 7.20
N GLU A 253 -19.64 0.61 6.64
CA GLU A 253 -20.36 0.78 5.38
C GLU A 253 -19.71 1.86 4.52
N ILE A 254 -19.87 1.74 3.20
CA ILE A 254 -19.52 2.78 2.23
C ILE A 254 -20.73 3.12 1.37
N GLU A 255 -20.86 4.39 1.00
CA GLU A 255 -21.85 4.86 0.03
C GLU A 255 -21.17 5.06 -1.33
N VAL A 256 -21.68 4.39 -2.37
CA VAL A 256 -21.05 4.41 -3.69
C VAL A 256 -22.09 4.36 -4.81
N ALA A 257 -21.79 5.00 -5.94
CA ALA A 257 -22.64 4.96 -7.12
C ALA A 257 -22.45 3.66 -7.91
N VAL A 258 -23.52 3.15 -8.49
CA VAL A 258 -23.52 1.91 -9.27
C VAL A 258 -23.14 2.17 -10.73
N ILE A 259 -22.37 1.25 -11.32
CA ILE A 259 -22.27 1.06 -12.78
C ILE A 259 -22.65 -0.38 -13.11
N ILE A 260 -23.54 -0.57 -14.08
CA ILE A 260 -23.98 -1.88 -14.53
C ILE A 260 -23.04 -2.37 -15.63
N ARG A 261 -22.54 -3.61 -15.50
CA ARG A 261 -21.68 -4.24 -16.49
C ARG A 261 -22.07 -5.70 -16.74
N GLU A 262 -22.01 -6.08 -18.00
CA GLU A 262 -22.11 -7.47 -18.44
C GLU A 262 -20.89 -8.29 -17.99
N GLY A 263 -21.10 -9.59 -17.75
CA GLY A 263 -20.03 -10.54 -17.42
C GLY A 263 -19.61 -10.58 -15.94
N ILE A 264 -20.26 -9.79 -15.08
CA ILE A 264 -20.13 -9.92 -13.62
C ILE A 264 -21.16 -10.94 -13.13
N PRO A 265 -20.80 -11.97 -12.33
CA PRO A 265 -21.76 -12.86 -11.71
C PRO A 265 -22.76 -12.12 -10.80
N SER A 266 -24.01 -12.57 -10.73
CA SER A 266 -25.08 -11.86 -10.00
C SER A 266 -24.96 -11.92 -8.47
N ASP A 267 -24.07 -12.75 -7.95
CA ASP A 267 -23.68 -12.82 -6.54
C ASP A 267 -22.36 -12.07 -6.25
N CYS A 268 -21.82 -11.35 -7.23
CA CYS A 268 -20.57 -10.60 -7.10
C CYS A 268 -20.77 -9.10 -7.35
N ALA A 269 -19.95 -8.28 -6.69
CA ALA A 269 -19.84 -6.85 -6.96
C ALA A 269 -18.36 -6.45 -6.98
N LEU A 270 -17.94 -5.67 -7.97
CA LEU A 270 -16.55 -5.25 -8.13
C LEU A 270 -16.39 -3.79 -7.72
N ILE A 271 -15.25 -3.43 -7.12
CA ILE A 271 -14.93 -2.03 -6.81
C ILE A 271 -13.44 -1.77 -6.97
N GLU A 272 -13.08 -0.65 -7.59
CA GLU A 272 -11.68 -0.31 -7.82
C GLU A 272 -11.00 0.17 -6.52
N LEU A 273 -9.79 -0.34 -6.25
CA LEU A 273 -8.88 0.19 -5.23
C LEU A 273 -8.11 1.39 -5.77
N GLY A 274 -7.80 2.35 -4.90
CA GLY A 274 -6.97 3.51 -5.24
C GLY A 274 -7.67 4.88 -5.18
N LYS A 275 -8.85 4.92 -4.55
CA LYS A 275 -9.70 6.10 -4.35
C LYS A 275 -10.13 6.18 -2.88
N GLY A 276 -10.77 7.29 -2.52
CA GLY A 276 -11.28 7.52 -1.17
C GLY A 276 -10.21 7.96 -0.18
N HIS A 277 -9.15 8.61 -0.67
CA HIS A 277 -8.23 9.30 0.21
C HIS A 277 -8.95 10.44 0.95
N LYS A 278 -8.73 10.57 2.26
CA LYS A 278 -9.15 11.69 3.10
C LYS A 278 -8.11 12.81 3.12
N GLU A 279 -6.89 12.51 2.71
CA GLU A 279 -5.82 13.49 2.49
C GLU A 279 -5.17 13.26 1.12
N TYR A 280 -3.85 13.47 0.97
CA TYR A 280 -3.11 13.19 -0.27
C TYR A 280 -3.32 14.21 -1.41
N GLY A 281 -3.60 15.46 -1.04
CA GLY A 281 -3.63 16.60 -1.96
C GLY A 281 -4.94 16.72 -2.75
N ARG A 282 -5.06 17.82 -3.52
CA ARG A 282 -6.34 18.28 -4.11
C ARG A 282 -7.02 17.32 -5.09
N PHE A 283 -6.27 16.39 -5.67
CA PHE A 283 -6.80 15.47 -6.70
C PHE A 283 -7.27 14.14 -6.11
N ALA A 284 -6.80 13.77 -4.92
CA ALA A 284 -7.16 12.51 -4.25
C ALA A 284 -8.13 12.74 -3.09
N LYS A 285 -7.95 13.84 -2.35
CA LYS A 285 -8.72 14.17 -1.15
C LYS A 285 -10.23 14.24 -1.44
N ASP A 286 -10.98 13.46 -0.68
CA ASP A 286 -12.43 13.35 -0.69
C ASP A 286 -12.99 12.97 -2.07
N LYS A 287 -12.25 12.15 -2.82
CA LYS A 287 -12.66 11.63 -4.14
C LYS A 287 -12.91 10.13 -4.12
N GLY A 288 -14.17 9.74 -4.30
CA GLY A 288 -14.60 8.34 -4.24
C GLY A 288 -14.63 7.80 -2.81
N VAL A 289 -14.58 6.48 -2.69
CA VAL A 289 -14.57 5.74 -1.41
C VAL A 289 -13.46 4.71 -1.40
N ASN A 290 -12.96 4.39 -0.21
CA ASN A 290 -11.94 3.38 0.01
C ASN A 290 -12.60 2.05 0.44
N PRO A 291 -12.61 0.99 -0.39
CA PRO A 291 -13.22 -0.28 -0.05
C PRO A 291 -12.61 -0.92 1.21
N ARG A 292 -11.36 -0.60 1.54
CA ARG A 292 -10.65 -1.16 2.70
C ARG A 292 -11.24 -0.77 4.06
N GLU A 293 -12.09 0.25 4.09
CA GLU A 293 -12.89 0.61 5.28
C GLU A 293 -13.88 -0.50 5.66
N ILE A 294 -14.29 -1.34 4.70
CA ILE A 294 -15.26 -2.41 4.91
C ILE A 294 -14.71 -3.81 4.67
N LEU A 295 -13.41 -3.95 4.35
CA LEU A 295 -12.76 -5.27 4.21
C LEU A 295 -12.34 -5.84 5.55
N LEU A 296 -12.82 -7.03 5.85
CA LEU A 296 -12.42 -7.77 7.05
C LEU A 296 -10.92 -8.14 7.00
N PRO A 297 -10.19 -8.00 8.12
CA PRO A 297 -8.78 -8.34 8.20
C PRO A 297 -8.62 -9.85 8.41
N VAL A 298 -8.81 -10.63 7.34
CA VAL A 298 -8.69 -12.09 7.36
C VAL A 298 -7.25 -12.51 7.13
N VAL A 299 -6.65 -13.24 8.08
CA VAL A 299 -5.31 -13.81 7.92
C VAL A 299 -5.45 -15.23 7.38
N GLY A 300 -4.87 -15.49 6.21
CA GLY A 300 -4.84 -16.84 5.62
C GLY A 300 -3.72 -17.71 6.19
N ASP A 301 -3.65 -18.97 5.79
CA ASP A 301 -2.66 -19.97 6.27
C ASP A 301 -1.19 -19.61 5.98
N THR A 302 -0.94 -18.56 5.19
CA THR A 302 0.39 -18.03 4.88
C THR A 302 0.75 -16.78 5.70
N ASP A 303 -0.03 -16.50 6.76
CA ASP A 303 0.07 -15.31 7.61
C ASP A 303 -0.09 -13.96 6.88
N ASN A 304 -0.59 -14.00 5.63
CA ASN A 304 -0.90 -12.82 4.85
C ASN A 304 -2.35 -12.38 5.06
N LEU A 305 -2.60 -11.08 5.11
CA LEU A 305 -3.96 -10.55 5.08
C LEU A 305 -4.60 -10.73 3.70
N SER A 306 -5.90 -11.02 3.73
CA SER A 306 -6.77 -10.88 2.58
C SER A 306 -7.06 -9.41 2.32
N HIS A 307 -6.72 -8.94 1.12
CA HIS A 307 -7.07 -7.59 0.64
C HIS A 307 -8.18 -7.61 -0.41
N TRP A 308 -8.80 -8.77 -0.64
CA TRP A 308 -9.37 -9.07 -1.96
C TRP A 308 -10.82 -9.55 -1.96
N ALA A 309 -11.36 -9.90 -0.80
CA ALA A 309 -12.77 -10.26 -0.72
C ALA A 309 -13.35 -10.23 0.68
N THR A 310 -14.62 -9.88 0.77
CA THR A 310 -15.49 -10.12 1.92
C THR A 310 -16.94 -10.24 1.46
N LYS A 311 -17.77 -10.96 2.21
CA LYS A 311 -19.22 -10.95 1.96
C LYS A 311 -19.84 -9.67 2.52
N VAL A 312 -20.71 -9.06 1.73
CA VAL A 312 -21.39 -7.80 2.05
C VAL A 312 -22.89 -7.89 1.82
N LYS A 313 -23.62 -6.98 2.45
CA LYS A 313 -25.02 -6.66 2.12
C LYS A 313 -25.03 -5.38 1.30
N ILE A 314 -25.80 -5.37 0.22
CA ILE A 314 -26.01 -4.17 -0.60
C ILE A 314 -27.46 -3.73 -0.44
N LYS A 315 -27.65 -2.45 -0.16
CA LYS A 315 -28.98 -1.82 -0.01
C LYS A 315 -29.04 -0.58 -0.89
N LYS A 316 -30.15 -0.39 -1.60
CA LYS A 316 -30.43 0.87 -2.28
C LYS A 316 -30.44 2.01 -1.26
N HIS A 317 -29.66 3.06 -1.52
CA HIS A 317 -29.62 4.22 -0.62
C HIS A 317 -30.97 4.94 -0.67
N ARG A 318 -31.66 5.01 0.48
CA ARG A 318 -32.97 5.66 0.59
C ARG A 318 -32.78 7.13 1.01
N GLY A 319 -32.39 8.01 0.09
CA GLY A 319 -32.35 9.46 0.29
C GLY A 319 -31.72 10.22 -0.90
N ALA A 320 -32.20 11.37 -1.37
CA ALA A 320 -33.39 12.17 -1.09
C ALA A 320 -34.06 12.52 -2.44
N LYS A 321 -35.39 12.76 -2.43
CA LYS A 321 -36.12 13.32 -3.58
C LYS A 321 -35.55 14.66 -4.01
#